data_AF-A0A945UTI1-F1
#
_entry.id   AF-A0A945UTI1-F1
#
_cell.length_a   1.000
_cell.length_b   1.000
_cell.length_c   1.000
_cell.angle_alpha   90.00
_cell.angle_beta   90.00
_cell.angle_gamma   90.00
#
_symmetry.space_group_name_H-M   'P 1'
#
loop_
_entity.id
_entity.type
_entity.pdbx_description
1 polymer ?
#
loop_
_entity_poly.entity_id
_entity_poly.type
_entity_poly.pdbx_seq_one_letter_code
_entity_poly.pdbx_strand_id
1 'polypeptide(L)'
;MNPPSLSSEANAAVLETLYEQWQENPDSVDATWRAFFQGFTLGSDGGGMTSSNAAAAGAGIVDSRKQVMAIRMINAHRAHG
;
A
#
# COMPACT_ATOMS: atom_id res chain seq x y z
N MET A 1 -1.40 -19.70 26.16
CA MET A 1 -0.22 -18.88 25.83
C MET A 1 -0.73 -17.60 25.19
N ASN A 2 -0.59 -16.45 25.84
CA ASN A 2 -1.02 -15.16 25.31
C ASN A 2 0.03 -14.73 24.26
N PRO A 3 -0.32 -14.43 23.00
CA PRO A 3 0.68 -13.96 22.04
C PRO A 3 1.30 -12.68 22.60
N PRO A 4 2.63 -12.49 22.53
CA PRO A 4 3.24 -11.25 22.95
C PRO A 4 2.61 -10.12 22.11
N SER A 5 1.71 -9.35 22.73
CA SER A 5 1.20 -8.13 22.14
C SER A 5 2.41 -7.21 22.00
N LEU A 6 2.98 -7.15 20.80
CA LEU A 6 4.06 -6.22 20.48
C LEU A 6 3.57 -4.84 20.91
N SER A 7 4.14 -4.31 21.99
CA SER A 7 3.68 -3.07 22.61
C SER A 7 3.60 -1.99 21.55
N SER A 8 2.41 -1.40 21.36
CA SER A 8 2.17 -0.38 20.35
C SER A 8 3.21 0.75 20.39
N GLU A 9 3.73 1.04 21.59
CA GLU A 9 4.73 2.08 21.85
C GLU A 9 6.13 1.69 21.35
N ALA A 10 6.56 0.44 21.54
CA ALA A 10 7.84 -0.04 21.01
C ALA A 10 7.84 -0.09 19.48
N ASN A 11 6.68 -0.41 18.88
CA ASN A 11 6.52 -0.37 17.43
C ASN A 11 6.55 1.05 16.88
N ALA A 12 6.09 2.06 17.64
CA ALA A 12 6.09 3.46 17.20
C ALA A 12 7.52 4.01 17.01
N ALA A 13 8.44 3.73 17.94
CA ALA A 13 9.84 4.15 17.81
C ALA A 13 10.54 3.55 16.58
N VAL A 14 10.22 2.29 16.27
CA VAL A 14 10.73 1.61 15.06
C VAL A 14 10.14 2.22 13.79
N LEU A 15 8.85 2.55 13.80
CA LEU A 15 8.19 3.21 12.66
C LEU A 15 8.76 4.60 12.40
N GLU A 16 9.03 5.38 13.45
CA GLU A 16 9.63 6.72 13.33
C GLU A 16 11.03 6.65 12.69
N THR A 17 11.90 5.80 13.24
CA THR A 17 13.26 5.63 12.68
C THR A 17 13.25 5.10 11.25
N LEU A 18 12.28 4.26 10.89
CA LEU A 18 12.11 3.78 9.52
C LEU A 18 11.60 4.88 8.58
N TYR A 19 10.74 5.76 9.08
CA TYR A 19 10.22 6.90 8.33
C TYR A 19 11.32 7.95 8.09
N GLU A 20 12.16 8.25 9.08
CA GLU A 20 13.33 9.12 8.92
C GLU A 20 14.29 8.58 7.85
N GLN A 21 14.62 7.29 7.90
CA GLN A 21 15.44 6.63 6.87
C GLN A 21 14.84 6.74 5.47
N TRP A 22 13.52 6.55 5.35
CA TRP A 22 12.81 6.71 4.09
C TRP A 22 12.86 8.16 3.56
N GLN A 23 12.76 9.17 4.45
CA GLN A 23 12.89 10.57 4.05
C GLN A 23 14.28 10.91 3.51
N GLU A 24 15.34 10.37 4.12
CA GLU A 24 16.72 10.58 3.64
C GLU A 24 16.98 9.85 2.31
N ASN A 25 16.57 8.58 2.23
CA ASN A 25 16.73 7.78 1.04
C ASN A 25 15.59 6.75 0.92
N PRO A 26 14.64 6.93 0.00
CA PRO A 26 13.54 5.98 -0.18
C PRO A 26 13.99 4.55 -0.50
N ASP A 27 15.16 4.37 -1.12
CA ASP A 27 15.72 3.06 -1.47
C ASP A 27 16.36 2.34 -0.28
N SER A 28 16.56 3.01 0.85
CA SER A 28 17.10 2.43 2.08
C SER A 28 16.11 1.52 2.82
N VAL A 29 14.81 1.70 2.56
CA VAL A 29 13.73 0.92 3.17
C VAL A 29 13.13 -0.07 2.17
N ASP A 30 12.56 -1.16 2.70
CA ASP A 30 11.87 -2.17 1.92
C ASP A 30 10.76 -1.56 1.03
N ALA A 31 10.53 -2.16 -0.13
CA ALA A 31 9.55 -1.69 -1.10
C ALA A 31 8.12 -1.58 -0.51
N THR A 32 7.76 -2.46 0.42
CA THR A 32 6.46 -2.43 1.10
C THR A 32 6.31 -1.19 1.97
N TRP A 33 7.33 -0.90 2.79
CA TRP A 33 7.35 0.28 3.67
C TRP A 33 7.43 1.58 2.86
N ARG A 34 8.20 1.58 1.78
CA ARG A 34 8.27 2.70 0.84
C ARG A 34 6.90 3.03 0.24
N ALA A 35 6.18 2.02 -0.24
CA ALA A 35 4.84 2.21 -0.81
C ALA A 35 3.83 2.72 0.23
N PHE A 36 3.93 2.23 1.46
CA PHE A 36 3.13 2.72 2.58
C PHE A 36 3.39 4.21 2.86
N PHE A 37 4.65 4.61 3.06
CA PHE A 37 5.01 6.01 3.36
C PHE A 37 4.69 6.97 2.21
N GLN A 38 4.88 6.54 0.95
CA GLN A 38 4.47 7.30 -0.23
C GLN A 38 2.95 7.51 -0.28
N GLY A 39 2.16 6.48 0.04
CA GLY A 39 0.70 6.60 0.10
C GLY A 39 0.22 7.46 1.27
N PHE A 40 0.89 7.35 2.42
CA PHE A 40 0.59 8.12 3.62
C PHE A 40 0.82 9.62 3.42
N THR A 41 2.00 10.00 2.89
CA THR A 41 2.34 11.40 2.58
C THR A 41 1.40 12.03 1.56
N LEU A 42 1.06 11.27 0.50
CA LEU A 42 0.07 11.71 -0.48
C LEU A 42 -1.31 12.00 0.15
N GLY A 43 -1.73 11.15 1.09
CA GLY A 43 -2.99 11.32 1.82
C GLY A 43 -2.96 12.45 2.86
N SER A 44 -1.82 12.71 3.49
CA SER A 44 -1.67 13.75 4.52
C SER A 44 -1.57 15.16 3.93
N ASP A 45 -1.03 15.32 2.73
CA ASP A 45 -0.85 16.62 2.08
C ASP A 45 -2.13 17.19 1.46
N GLY A 46 -3.30 16.57 1.69
CA GLY A 46 -4.59 17.00 1.17
C GLY A 46 -4.74 16.85 -0.35
N GLY A 47 -3.71 16.35 -1.03
CA GLY A 47 -3.73 15.95 -2.43
C GLY A 47 -4.53 14.67 -2.59
N GLY A 48 -5.86 14.80 -2.69
CA GLY A 48 -6.80 13.69 -2.80
C GLY A 48 -6.28 12.56 -3.68
N MET A 49 -6.36 11.34 -3.14
CA MET A 49 -5.94 10.06 -3.71
C MET A 49 -6.16 9.95 -5.23
N THR A 50 -5.23 10.46 -6.04
CA THR A 50 -5.15 10.07 -7.45
C THR A 50 -4.47 8.71 -7.46
N SER A 51 -5.29 7.67 -7.50
CA SER A 51 -4.94 6.24 -7.49
C SER A 51 -4.14 5.82 -8.75
N SER A 52 -3.00 6.44 -9.01
CA SER A 52 -2.28 6.28 -10.29
C SER A 52 -0.83 5.81 -10.19
N ASN A 53 -0.19 5.77 -9.02
CA ASN A 53 1.25 5.45 -8.95
C ASN A 53 1.70 4.28 -8.06
N ALA A 54 0.79 3.51 -7.45
CA ALA A 54 1.14 2.27 -6.73
C ALA A 54 1.43 1.07 -7.66
N ALA A 55 1.81 1.32 -8.92
CA ALA A 55 2.11 0.29 -9.92
C ALA A 55 3.61 0.02 -10.12
N ALA A 56 4.51 0.72 -9.41
CA ALA A 56 5.95 0.64 -9.66
C ALA A 56 6.76 -0.23 -8.68
N ALA A 57 6.14 -0.84 -7.66
CA ALA A 57 6.80 -1.82 -6.80
C ALA A 57 6.40 -3.24 -7.25
N GLY A 58 7.28 -3.88 -8.03
CA GLY A 58 7.04 -5.11 -8.78
C GLY A 58 6.89 -6.39 -7.96
N ALA A 59 5.85 -6.50 -7.11
CA ALA A 59 5.46 -7.76 -6.49
C ALA A 59 3.93 -7.88 -6.39
N GLY A 60 3.32 -8.64 -7.31
CA GLY A 60 2.11 -9.41 -7.04
C GLY A 60 0.80 -8.66 -6.74
N ILE A 61 0.72 -7.34 -6.91
CA ILE A 61 -0.58 -6.67 -6.96
C ILE A 61 -1.20 -7.11 -8.28
N VAL A 62 -2.14 -8.04 -8.21
CA VAL A 62 -2.96 -8.46 -9.34
C VAL A 62 -3.29 -7.24 -10.18
N ASP A 63 -2.90 -7.28 -11.45
CA ASP A 63 -3.11 -6.21 -12.43
C ASP A 63 -4.55 -5.70 -12.29
N SER A 64 -4.71 -4.54 -11.66
CA SER A 64 -6.01 -4.01 -11.24
C SER A 64 -6.93 -3.84 -12.44
N ARG A 65 -6.35 -3.64 -13.62
CA ARG A 65 -7.08 -3.65 -14.90
C ARG A 65 -7.66 -5.02 -15.21
N LYS A 66 -6.89 -6.10 -15.02
CA LYS A 66 -7.38 -7.49 -15.22
C LYS A 66 -8.51 -7.82 -14.25
N GLN A 67 -8.44 -7.38 -12.99
CA GLN A 67 -9.54 -7.54 -12.02
C GLN A 67 -10.81 -6.81 -12.45
N VAL A 68 -10.69 -5.55 -12.87
CA VAL A 68 -11.85 -4.77 -13.34
C VAL A 68 -12.49 -5.42 -14.57
N MET A 69 -11.70 -5.95 -15.50
CA MET A 69 -12.22 -6.66 -16.66
C MET A 69 -12.91 -7.97 -16.29
N ALA A 70 -12.36 -8.74 -15.34
CA ALA A 70 -12.99 -9.96 -14.84
C ALA A 70 -14.35 -9.67 -14.18
N ILE A 71 -14.44 -8.65 -13.34
CA ILE A 71 -15.69 -8.23 -12.69
C ILE A 71 -16.74 -7.80 -13.72
N ARG A 72 -16.33 -7.04 -14.75
CA ARG A 72 -17.22 -6.64 -15.84
C ARG A 72 -17.77 -7.84 -16.61
N MET A 73 -16.93 -8.82 -16.90
CA MET A 73 -17.35 -10.03 -17.64
C MET A 73 -18.35 -10.87 -16.85
N ILE A 74 -18.11 -11.05 -15.54
CA ILE A 74 -19.04 -11.77 -14.64
C ILE A 74 -20.41 -11.08 -14.60
N ASN A 75 -20.43 -9.76 -14.45
CA ASN A 75 -21.66 -9.00 -14.38
C ASN A 75 -22.42 -8.99 -15.72
N ALA A 76 -21.70 -8.86 -16.85
CA ALA A 76 -22.31 -8.94 -18.17
C ALA A 76 -22.94 -10.32 -18.42
N HIS A 77 -22.27 -11.41 -18.03
CA HIS A 77 -22.80 -12.75 -18.19
C HIS A 77 -24.05 -12.99 -17.32
N ARG A 78 -24.07 -12.45 -16.09
CA ARG A 78 -25.24 -12.50 -15.21
C ARG A 78 -26.42 -11.68 -15.70
N ALA A 79 -26.19 -10.58 -16.41
CA ALA A 79 -27.25 -9.72 -16.93
C ALA A 79 -27.92 -10.30 -18.19
N HIS A 80 -27.28 -11.25 -18.86
CA HIS A 80 -27.76 -11.89 -20.08
C HIS A 80 -28.14 -13.37 -19.90
N GLY A 81 -28.05 -13.89 -18.67
CA GLY A 81 -28.48 -15.23 -18.27
C GLY A 81 -29.81 -15.23 -17.54
#